data_AF-A0A9X6GDT6-F1
#
_entry.id   AF-A0A9X6GDT6-F1
#
_cell.length_a   1.000
_cell.length_b   1.000
_cell.length_c   1.000
_cell.angle_alpha   90.00
_cell.angle_beta   90.00
_cell.angle_gamma   90.00
#
_symmetry.space_group_name_H-M   'P 1'
#
loop_
_entity.id
_entity.type
_entity.pdbx_description
1 polymer ?
#
loop_
_entity_poly.entity_id
_entity_poly.type
_entity_poly.pdbx_seq_one_letter_code
_entity_poly.pdbx_strand_id
1 'polypeptide(L)'
;MWFLWRVQHKKEKIKGTESIKVNFEFEGFEFELFAQPKPVRNQNAYRHMIVEHMLLMQHPHIREEVIHLKEQGLKTEPAFAQVLNIDGDPYEELILLGQEMKLW
;
A
#
# COMPACT_ATOMS: atom_id res chain seq x y z
N MET A 1 -0.39 -17.81 30.22
CA MET A 1 -0.75 -17.57 28.81
C MET A 1 0.13 -16.43 28.32
N TRP A 2 1.33 -16.77 27.82
CA TRP A 2 2.43 -15.83 27.59
C TRP A 2 2.77 -15.78 26.09
N PHE A 3 1.88 -15.25 25.24
CA PHE A 3 2.14 -15.12 23.78
C PHE A 3 1.38 -13.97 23.11
N LEU A 4 1.11 -12.85 23.81
CA LEU A 4 0.30 -11.77 23.22
C LEU A 4 1.08 -10.71 22.44
N TRP A 5 2.41 -10.79 22.37
CA TRP A 5 3.25 -9.83 21.65
C TRP A 5 4.40 -10.54 20.94
N ARG A 6 4.43 -10.48 19.61
CA ARG A 6 5.59 -10.80 18.77
C ARG A 6 6.04 -9.54 18.06
N VAL A 7 7.34 -9.25 18.12
CA VAL A 7 7.95 -8.14 17.39
C VAL A 7 9.12 -8.67 16.56
N GLN A 8 9.12 -8.34 15.27
CA GLN A 8 10.24 -8.64 14.37
C GLN A 8 10.61 -7.36 13.61
N HIS A 9 11.89 -7.08 13.47
CA HIS A 9 12.36 -5.94 12.69
C HIS A 9 13.35 -6.36 11.61
N LYS A 10 13.32 -5.67 10.48
CA LYS A 10 14.23 -5.88 9.36
C LYS A 10 14.65 -4.52 8.81
N LYS A 11 15.95 -4.35 8.60
CA LYS A 11 16.52 -3.23 7.84
C LYS A 11 16.81 -3.70 6.42
N GLU A 12 16.42 -2.90 5.43
CA GLU A 12 16.68 -3.18 4.03
C GLU A 12 16.84 -1.89 3.22
N LYS A 13 17.51 -1.96 2.08
CA LYS A 13 17.58 -0.85 1.12
C LYS A 13 16.49 -1.02 0.08
N ILE A 14 15.51 -0.11 0.07
CA ILE A 14 14.46 -0.05 -0.95
C ILE A 14 14.81 1.06 -1.92
N LYS A 15 15.06 0.71 -3.19
CA LYS A 15 15.50 1.67 -4.23
C LYS A 15 16.67 2.54 -3.77
N GLY A 16 17.65 1.94 -3.09
CA GLY A 16 18.82 2.62 -2.55
C GLY A 16 18.61 3.41 -1.24
N THR A 17 17.38 3.50 -0.74
CA THR A 17 17.05 4.21 0.50
C THR A 17 16.98 3.24 1.69
N GLU A 18 17.70 3.54 2.77
CA GLU A 18 17.60 2.81 4.04
C GLU A 18 16.16 2.81 4.54
N SER A 19 15.61 1.61 4.78
CA SER A 19 14.23 1.40 5.18
C SER A 19 14.19 0.40 6.33
N ILE A 20 13.27 0.60 7.26
CA ILE A 20 13.00 -0.35 8.34
C ILE A 20 11.54 -0.78 8.30
N LYS A 21 11.34 -2.08 8.47
CA LYS A 21 10.04 -2.70 8.69
C LYS A 21 10.03 -3.32 10.07
N VAL A 22 8.97 -3.09 10.82
CA VAL A 22 8.74 -3.72 12.11
C VAL A 22 7.36 -4.34 12.11
N ASN A 23 7.30 -5.67 12.16
CA ASN A 23 6.06 -6.43 12.20
C ASN A 23 5.68 -6.72 13.65
N PHE A 24 4.40 -6.54 13.94
CA PHE A 24 3.76 -6.73 15.23
C PHE A 24 2.60 -7.70 15.09
N GLU A 25 2.38 -8.50 16.11
CA GLU A 25 1.23 -9.38 16.24
C GLU A 25 0.57 -9.07 17.59
N PHE A 26 -0.70 -8.66 17.56
CA PHE A 26 -1.50 -8.36 18.75
C PHE A 26 -2.89 -8.99 18.64
N GLU A 27 -3.22 -9.90 19.57
CA GLU A 27 -4.52 -10.61 19.58
C GLU A 27 -4.87 -11.29 18.23
N GLY A 28 -3.85 -11.81 17.53
CA GLY A 28 -4.01 -12.43 16.20
C GLY A 28 -4.12 -11.44 15.03
N PHE A 29 -4.01 -10.14 15.30
CA PHE A 29 -3.93 -9.10 14.28
C PHE A 29 -2.47 -8.74 13.99
N GLU A 30 -2.05 -8.90 12.73
CA GLU A 30 -0.72 -8.52 12.26
C GLU A 30 -0.73 -7.08 11.72
N PHE A 31 0.27 -6.28 12.09
CA PHE A 31 0.49 -4.96 11.52
C PHE A 31 1.97 -4.64 11.39
N GLU A 32 2.32 -3.85 10.37
CA GLU A 32 3.69 -3.45 10.06
C GLU A 32 3.87 -1.94 10.23
N LEU A 33 4.94 -1.53 10.90
CA LEU A 33 5.45 -0.16 10.83
C LEU A 33 6.58 -0.10 9.80
N PHE A 34 6.36 0.74 8.79
CA PHE A 34 7.35 1.06 7.78
C PHE A 34 7.93 2.46 8.04
N ALA A 35 9.25 2.60 7.95
CA ALA A 35 9.89 3.91 8.03
C ALA A 35 11.06 4.06 7.06
N GLN A 36 11.19 5.27 6.55
CA GLN A 36 12.29 5.76 5.69
C GLN A 36 12.71 7.15 6.17
N PRO A 37 13.96 7.58 5.92
CA PRO A 37 14.44 8.93 6.18
C PRO A 37 13.89 9.93 5.14
N LYS A 38 12.56 9.92 4.94
CA LYS A 38 11.82 10.71 3.95
C LYS A 38 10.52 11.20 4.59
N PRO A 39 10.10 12.46 4.38
CA PRO A 39 8.79 12.93 4.84
C PRO A 39 7.67 12.00 4.36
N VAL A 40 6.71 11.68 5.24
CA VAL A 40 5.62 10.73 4.95
C VAL A 40 4.90 11.06 3.64
N ARG A 41 4.60 12.34 3.40
CA ARG A 41 3.96 12.81 2.16
C ARG A 41 4.71 12.50 0.87
N ASN A 42 6.02 12.26 0.98
CA ASN A 42 6.87 11.92 -0.16
C ASN A 42 7.14 10.41 -0.24
N GLN A 43 6.71 9.60 0.73
CA GLN A 43 6.86 8.14 0.67
C GLN A 43 5.81 7.52 -0.27
N ASN A 44 6.21 6.53 -1.05
CA ASN A 44 5.31 5.92 -2.03
C ASN A 44 4.12 5.21 -1.37
N ALA A 45 4.29 4.57 -0.22
CA ALA A 45 3.18 3.95 0.52
C ALA A 45 2.07 4.97 0.84
N TYR A 46 2.44 6.18 1.25
CA TYR A 46 1.48 7.26 1.45
C TYR A 46 0.85 7.73 0.15
N ARG A 47 1.63 7.88 -0.93
CA ARG A 47 1.13 8.29 -2.24
C ARG A 47 0.12 7.29 -2.82
N HIS A 48 0.38 5.99 -2.69
CA HIS A 48 -0.58 4.93 -3.05
C HIS A 48 -1.89 5.09 -2.30
N MET A 49 -1.84 5.24 -0.97
CA MET A 49 -3.05 5.45 -0.17
C MET A 49 -3.89 6.64 -0.66
N ILE A 50 -3.24 7.75 -1.06
CA ILE A 50 -3.94 8.92 -1.60
C ILE A 50 -4.56 8.64 -2.97
N VAL A 51 -3.83 8.00 -3.89
CA VAL A 51 -4.35 7.65 -5.22
C VAL A 51 -5.51 6.67 -5.13
N GLU A 52 -5.37 5.60 -4.35
CA GLU A 52 -6.42 4.60 -4.12
C GLU A 52 -7.68 5.23 -3.52
N HIS A 53 -7.51 6.14 -2.55
CA HIS A 53 -8.63 6.89 -1.99
C HIS A 53 -9.33 7.72 -3.06
N MET A 54 -8.57 8.47 -3.87
CA MET A 54 -9.15 9.29 -4.94
C MET A 54 -9.86 8.47 -6.00
N LEU A 55 -9.31 7.31 -6.38
CA LEU A 55 -9.94 6.37 -7.30
C LEU A 55 -11.27 5.86 -6.76
N LEU A 56 -11.34 5.50 -5.47
CA LEU A 56 -12.59 5.09 -4.82
C LEU A 56 -13.62 6.23 -4.71
N MET A 57 -13.15 7.47 -4.60
CA MET A 57 -14.04 8.65 -4.60
C MET A 57 -14.61 8.94 -5.98
N GLN A 58 -13.83 8.76 -7.05
CA GLN A 58 -14.26 9.00 -8.43
C GLN A 58 -15.07 7.85 -9.01
N HIS A 59 -14.74 6.61 -8.62
CA HIS A 59 -15.34 5.39 -9.15
C HIS A 59 -15.85 4.50 -8.00
N PRO A 60 -16.85 4.93 -7.21
CA PRO A 60 -17.30 4.19 -6.02
C PRO A 60 -17.77 2.76 -6.30
N HIS A 61 -18.22 2.48 -7.54
CA HIS A 61 -18.67 1.16 -7.98
C HIS A 61 -17.55 0.11 -8.04
N ILE A 62 -16.28 0.49 -8.12
CA ILE A 62 -15.16 -0.46 -8.19
C ILE A 62 -14.82 -1.08 -6.83
N ARG A 63 -15.33 -0.51 -5.74
CA ARG A 63 -14.95 -0.88 -4.37
C ARG A 63 -15.18 -2.35 -4.08
N GLU A 64 -16.35 -2.87 -4.45
CA GLU A 64 -16.72 -4.26 -4.16
C GLU A 64 -15.80 -5.23 -4.89
N GLU A 65 -15.49 -4.96 -6.16
CA GLU A 65 -14.57 -5.78 -6.94
C GLU A 65 -13.12 -5.71 -6.40
N VAL A 66 -12.65 -4.52 -6.00
CA VAL A 66 -11.33 -4.37 -5.37
C VAL A 66 -11.26 -5.16 -4.05
N ILE A 67 -12.31 -5.15 -3.24
CA ILE A 67 -12.39 -5.96 -2.01
C ILE A 67 -12.35 -7.45 -2.37
N HIS A 68 -13.16 -7.87 -3.35
CA HIS A 68 -13.23 -9.26 -3.80
C HIS A 68 -11.87 -9.80 -4.25
N LEU A 69 -11.15 -9.04 -5.08
CA LEU A 69 -9.80 -9.42 -5.53
C LEU A 69 -8.81 -9.51 -4.35
N LYS A 70 -8.91 -8.60 -3.38
CA LYS A 70 -8.05 -8.65 -2.17
C LYS A 70 -8.35 -9.87 -1.30
N GLU A 71 -9.62 -10.27 -1.17
CA GLU A 71 -10.01 -11.48 -0.47
C GLU A 71 -9.49 -12.76 -1.16
N GLN A 72 -9.30 -12.71 -2.48
CA GLN A 72 -8.63 -13.77 -3.25
C GLN A 72 -7.10 -13.76 -3.11
N GLY A 73 -6.53 -12.85 -2.30
CA GLY A 73 -5.10 -12.77 -2.02
C GLY A 73 -4.34 -11.80 -2.92
N LEU A 74 -5.03 -11.03 -3.78
CA LEU A 74 -4.40 -9.99 -4.57
C LEU A 74 -3.98 -8.81 -3.68
N LYS A 75 -2.81 -8.24 -3.93
CA LYS A 75 -2.39 -7.01 -3.25
C LYS A 75 -3.23 -5.82 -3.72
N THR A 76 -3.22 -4.75 -2.94
CA THR A 76 -4.05 -3.57 -3.20
C THR A 76 -3.76 -2.95 -4.56
N GLU A 77 -2.50 -2.63 -4.87
CA GLU A 77 -2.14 -1.95 -6.12
C GLU A 77 -2.51 -2.77 -7.37
N PRO A 78 -2.18 -4.07 -7.46
CA PRO A 78 -2.66 -4.92 -8.56
C PRO A 78 -4.18 -5.03 -8.65
N ALA A 79 -4.91 -5.05 -7.53
CA ALA A 79 -6.38 -5.08 -7.55
C ALA A 79 -6.95 -3.83 -8.21
N PHE A 80 -6.44 -2.64 -7.87
CA PHE A 80 -6.84 -1.40 -8.55
C PHE A 80 -6.48 -1.43 -10.04
N ALA A 81 -5.25 -1.86 -10.38
CA ALA A 81 -4.82 -1.94 -11.77
C ALA A 81 -5.70 -2.88 -12.60
N GLN A 82 -6.05 -4.05 -12.05
CA GLN A 82 -6.91 -5.01 -12.73
C GLN A 82 -8.32 -4.47 -12.97
N VAL A 83 -8.95 -3.85 -11.97
CA VAL A 83 -10.33 -3.34 -12.11
C VAL A 83 -10.41 -2.15 -13.07
N LEU A 84 -9.36 -1.32 -13.12
CA LEU A 84 -9.29 -0.15 -13.97
C LEU A 84 -8.63 -0.42 -15.32
N ASN A 85 -8.22 -1.66 -15.61
CA ASN A 85 -7.46 -2.05 -16.80
C ASN A 85 -6.21 -1.18 -17.03
N ILE A 86 -5.43 -0.96 -15.97
CA ILE A 86 -4.16 -0.23 -16.02
C ILE A 86 -3.09 -1.22 -16.48
N ASP A 87 -2.51 -0.95 -17.65
CA ASP A 87 -1.38 -1.70 -18.20
C ASP A 87 -0.06 -1.26 -17.56
N GLY A 88 0.88 -2.19 -17.39
CA GLY A 88 2.22 -1.90 -16.85
C GLY A 88 2.43 -2.44 -15.44
N ASP A 89 3.36 -1.84 -14.70
CA ASP A 89 3.61 -2.22 -13.30
C ASP A 89 2.63 -1.48 -12.38
N PRO A 90 1.72 -2.18 -11.66
CA PRO A 90 0.68 -1.52 -10.86
C PRO A 90 1.22 -0.53 -9.82
N TYR A 91 2.43 -0.78 -9.31
CA TYR A 91 3.04 0.08 -8.30
C TYR A 91 3.52 1.40 -8.91
N GLU A 92 4.22 1.36 -10.05
CA GLU A 92 4.65 2.60 -10.72
C GLU A 92 3.47 3.36 -11.37
N GLU A 93 2.54 2.64 -12.00
CA GLU A 93 1.44 3.25 -12.75
C GLU A 93 0.45 4.01 -11.85
N LEU A 94 0.12 3.48 -10.67
CA LEU A 94 -0.70 4.22 -9.71
C LEU A 94 0.00 5.49 -9.21
N ILE A 95 1.33 5.47 -9.03
CA ILE A 95 2.07 6.69 -8.67
C ILE A 95 2.03 7.71 -9.82
N LEU A 96 2.19 7.27 -11.07
CA LEU A 96 2.09 8.12 -12.26
C LEU A 96 0.71 8.78 -12.36
N LEU A 97 -0.36 8.00 -12.20
CA LEU A 97 -1.72 8.52 -12.20
C LEU A 97 -1.93 9.62 -11.15
N GLY A 98 -1.39 9.43 -9.94
CA GLY A 98 -1.43 10.46 -8.90
C GLY A 98 -0.69 11.76 -9.26
N GLN A 99 0.37 11.68 -10.08
CA GLN A 99 1.07 12.86 -10.63
C GLN A 99 0.21 13.56 -11.68
N GLU A 100 -0.41 12.82 -12.58
CA GLU A 100 -1.30 13.36 -13.62
C GLU A 100 -2.52 14.05 -13.01
N MET A 101 -3.07 13.47 -11.94
CA MET A 101 -4.14 14.03 -11.13
C MET A 101 -3.70 15.21 -10.24
N LYS A 102 -2.39 15.51 -10.17
CA LYS A 102 -1.80 16.59 -9.34
C LYS A 102 -2.13 16.48 -7.85
N LEU A 103 -2.00 15.28 -7.29
CA LEU A 103 -2.35 15.02 -5.89
C LEU A 103 -1.26 15.45 -4.87
N TRP A 104 -0.09 15.87 -5.34
CA TRP A 104 1.03 16.37 -4.52
C TRP A 104 1.94 17.32 -5.29
#